data_AF-A0A5C3KGS0-F1
#
_entry.id   AF-A0A5C3KGS0-F1
#
_cell.length_a   1.000
_cell.length_b   1.000
_cell.length_c   1.000
_cell.angle_alpha   90.00
_cell.angle_beta   90.00
_cell.angle_gamma   90.00
#
_symmetry.space_group_name_H-M   'P 1'
#
loop_
_entity.id
_entity.type
_entity.pdbx_description
1 polymer ?
#
loop_
_entity_poly.entity_id
_entity_poly.type
_entity_poly.pdbx_seq_one_letter_code
_entity_poly.pdbx_strand_id
1 'polypeptide(L)'
;MLDYDPPEEMANVQQVDDVLGETARWSEKVDIYAFSCVCYEIVTGDIPFGRMSEMSVAIKVIQGIRPAVPAERVGPLAEVLSLMEDCWKQSPAERPSAPEVVKRVDEIKNRL
;
A
#
# COMPACT_ATOMS: atom_id res chain seq x y z
N MET A 1 21.49 12.09 -37.38
CA MET A 1 21.56 11.89 -35.91
C MET A 1 21.31 13.25 -35.32
N LEU A 2 20.04 13.54 -35.00
CA LEU A 2 19.67 14.81 -34.38
C LEU A 2 19.81 14.59 -32.88
N ASP A 3 20.73 15.32 -32.26
CA ASP A 3 20.83 15.38 -30.81
C ASP A 3 19.59 16.15 -30.31
N TYR A 4 18.60 15.40 -29.84
CA TYR A 4 17.40 15.94 -29.22
C TYR A 4 17.82 16.63 -27.92
N ASP A 5 17.80 17.96 -27.93
CA ASP A 5 17.98 18.78 -26.73
C ASP A 5 16.60 18.93 -26.06
N PRO A 6 16.37 18.30 -24.88
CA PRO A 6 15.07 18.34 -24.24
C PRO A 6 14.70 19.78 -23.83
N PRO A 7 13.43 20.20 -24.03
CA PRO A 7 12.99 21.55 -23.66
C PRO A 7 13.20 21.82 -22.17
N GLU A 8 13.60 23.05 -21.82
CA GLU A 8 13.93 23.51 -20.45
C GLU A 8 12.85 23.16 -19.39
N GLU A 9 11.61 22.96 -19.81
CA GLU A 9 10.51 22.51 -18.94
C GLU A 9 10.74 21.11 -18.34
N MET A 10 11.53 20.25 -18.99
CA MET A 10 11.93 18.94 -18.45
C MET A 10 12.96 19.04 -17.32
N ALA A 11 13.66 20.17 -17.18
CA ALA A 11 14.56 20.42 -16.05
C ALA A 11 13.79 20.69 -14.75
N ASN A 12 12.49 21.03 -14.82
CA ASN A 12 11.66 21.31 -13.66
C ASN A 12 11.02 20.07 -13.03
N VAL A 13 11.16 18.88 -13.63
CA VAL A 13 10.67 17.62 -13.03
C VAL A 13 11.45 17.32 -11.74
N GLN A 14 12.75 17.64 -11.71
CA GLN A 14 13.58 17.48 -10.51
C GLN A 14 13.16 18.43 -9.37
N GLN A 15 12.60 19.60 -9.71
CA GLN A 15 12.25 20.64 -8.74
C GLN A 15 10.98 20.34 -7.95
N VAL A 16 10.08 19.51 -8.51
CA VAL A 16 8.84 19.08 -7.83
C VAL A 16 9.10 17.96 -6.83
N ASP A 17 10.10 17.12 -7.10
CA ASP A 17 10.48 16.01 -6.23
C ASP A 17 11.18 16.50 -4.94
N ASP A 18 11.85 17.66 -4.96
CA ASP A 18 12.46 18.30 -3.78
C ASP A 18 11.45 18.84 -2.75
N VAL A 19 10.20 19.13 -3.15
CA VAL A 19 9.17 19.69 -2.26
C VAL A 19 8.43 18.60 -1.47
N LEU A 20 8.36 17.38 -2.02
CA LEU A 20 7.71 16.22 -1.37
C LEU A 20 8.72 15.18 -0.85
N GLY A 21 10.01 15.37 -1.14
CA GLY A 21 11.08 14.43 -0.83
C GLY A 21 11.04 13.23 -1.79
N GLU A 22 12.09 13.06 -2.59
CA GLU A 22 12.29 11.92 -3.50
C GLU A 22 12.08 10.55 -2.82
N THR A 23 12.23 10.47 -1.50
CA THR A 23 12.05 9.25 -0.68
C THR A 23 10.61 8.98 -0.23
N ALA A 24 9.72 9.98 -0.28
CA ALA A 24 8.32 9.82 0.12
C ALA A 24 7.47 9.14 -0.97
N ARG A 25 7.90 9.27 -2.24
CA ARG A 25 7.18 8.77 -3.41
C ARG A 25 7.32 7.25 -3.61
N TRP A 26 8.45 6.68 -3.20
CA TRP A 26 8.77 5.26 -3.36
C TRP A 26 9.52 4.75 -2.12
N SER A 27 8.81 4.64 -1.00
CA SER A 27 9.36 4.03 0.21
C SER A 27 8.93 2.57 0.31
N GLU A 28 9.72 1.75 1.01
CA GLU A 28 9.33 0.39 1.41
C GLU A 28 7.91 0.37 2.01
N LYS A 29 7.53 1.42 2.75
CA LYS A 29 6.20 1.54 3.37
C LYS A 29 5.06 1.66 2.35
N VAL A 30 5.32 2.11 1.12
CA VAL A 30 4.35 2.08 0.02
C VAL A 30 4.12 0.64 -0.42
N ASP A 31 5.18 -0.16 -0.55
CA ASP A 31 5.06 -1.59 -0.89
C ASP A 31 4.33 -2.37 0.20
N ILE A 32 4.60 -2.08 1.48
CA ILE A 32 3.88 -2.68 2.62
C ILE A 32 2.38 -2.32 2.58
N TYR A 33 2.04 -1.09 2.19
CA TYR A 33 0.64 -0.73 1.97
C TYR A 33 0.03 -1.53 0.81
N ALA A 34 0.71 -1.60 -0.34
CA ALA A 34 0.21 -2.37 -1.48
C ALA A 34 0.03 -3.85 -1.15
N PHE A 35 0.91 -4.43 -0.33
CA PHE A 35 0.77 -5.80 0.17
C PHE A 35 -0.56 -6.03 0.91
N SER A 36 -1.00 -5.08 1.73
CA SER A 36 -2.30 -5.19 2.42
C SER A 36 -3.50 -5.21 1.45
N CYS A 37 -3.41 -4.51 0.32
CA CYS A 37 -4.45 -4.52 -0.71
C CYS A 37 -4.56 -5.90 -1.35
N VAL A 38 -3.41 -6.56 -1.58
CA VAL A 38 -3.35 -7.95 -2.06
C VAL A 38 -3.91 -8.91 -1.00
N CYS A 39 -3.57 -8.73 0.27
CA CYS A 39 -4.15 -9.52 1.36
C CYS A 39 -5.68 -9.38 1.41
N TYR A 40 -6.19 -8.15 1.26
CA TYR A 40 -7.63 -7.90 1.21
C TYR A 40 -8.29 -8.66 0.07
N GLU A 41 -7.71 -8.61 -1.12
CA GLU A 41 -8.21 -9.33 -2.30
C GLU A 41 -8.21 -10.85 -2.07
N ILE A 42 -7.15 -11.39 -1.46
CA ILE A 42 -7.08 -12.82 -1.14
C ILE A 42 -8.16 -13.24 -0.12
N VAL A 43 -8.36 -12.44 0.93
CA VAL A 43 -9.29 -12.76 2.02
C VAL A 43 -10.75 -12.65 1.56
N THR A 44 -11.05 -11.64 0.77
CA THR A 44 -12.43 -11.31 0.38
C THR A 44 -12.83 -11.91 -0.96
N GLY A 45 -11.87 -12.09 -1.88
CA GLY A 45 -12.11 -12.35 -3.29
C GLY A 45 -12.50 -11.10 -4.10
N ASP A 46 -12.46 -9.91 -3.48
CA ASP A 46 -12.90 -8.65 -4.06
C ASP A 46 -11.75 -7.64 -4.21
N ILE A 47 -11.89 -6.76 -5.21
CA ILE A 47 -10.94 -5.66 -5.41
C ILE A 47 -11.11 -4.63 -4.28
N PRO A 48 -10.04 -4.21 -3.59
CA PRO A 48 -10.12 -3.17 -2.57
C PRO A 48 -10.68 -1.88 -3.18
N PHE A 49 -11.68 -1.29 -2.52
CA PHE A 49 -12.43 -0.11 -3.00
C PHE A 49 -13.25 -0.32 -4.30
N GLY A 50 -13.30 -1.52 -4.87
CA GLY A 50 -14.15 -1.84 -6.02
C GLY A 50 -13.83 -1.04 -7.28
N ARG A 51 -14.87 -0.61 -8.02
CA ARG A 51 -14.75 0.12 -9.31
C ARG A 51 -14.72 1.65 -9.14
N MET A 52 -14.06 2.14 -8.10
CA MET A 52 -13.89 3.57 -7.88
C MET A 52 -12.79 4.16 -8.78
N SER A 53 -12.87 5.45 -9.09
CA SER A 53 -11.76 6.14 -9.76
C SER A 53 -10.56 6.28 -8.85
N GLU A 54 -9.36 6.33 -9.42
CA GLU A 54 -8.08 6.47 -8.68
C GLU A 54 -8.10 7.66 -7.72
N MET A 55 -8.62 8.82 -8.18
CA MET A 55 -8.76 10.01 -7.34
C MET A 55 -9.69 9.77 -6.13
N SER A 56 -10.80 9.05 -6.33
CA SER A 56 -11.73 8.76 -5.24
C SER A 56 -11.12 7.79 -4.21
N VAL A 57 -10.34 6.80 -4.69
CA VAL A 57 -9.57 5.90 -3.83
C VAL A 57 -8.54 6.69 -3.03
N ALA A 58 -7.76 7.55 -3.69
CA ALA A 58 -6.75 8.38 -3.03
C ALA A 58 -7.36 9.24 -1.90
N ILE A 59 -8.50 9.90 -2.15
CA ILE A 59 -9.21 10.68 -1.13
C ILE A 59 -9.62 9.80 0.07
N LYS A 60 -10.21 8.62 -0.18
CA LYS A 60 -10.60 7.69 0.90
C LYS A 60 -9.39 7.22 1.71
N VAL A 61 -8.28 6.91 1.05
CA VAL A 61 -7.05 6.48 1.70
C VAL A 61 -6.48 7.61 2.57
N ILE A 62 -6.44 8.85 2.06
CA ILE A 62 -6.02 10.04 2.82
C ILE A 62 -6.91 10.26 4.05
N GLN A 63 -8.21 9.98 3.94
CA GLN A 63 -9.18 10.07 5.04
C GLN A 63 -9.10 8.91 6.05
N GLY A 64 -8.20 7.93 5.87
CA GLY A 64 -8.11 6.77 6.75
C GLY A 64 -9.19 5.71 6.53
N ILE A 65 -9.97 5.81 5.46
CA ILE A 65 -11.03 4.84 5.15
C ILE A 65 -10.38 3.57 4.56
N ARG A 66 -10.84 2.40 5.03
CA ARG A 66 -10.46 1.09 4.51
C ARG A 66 -11.71 0.29 4.11
N PRO A 67 -11.62 -0.63 3.13
CA PRO A 67 -12.74 -1.50 2.78
C PRO A 67 -13.06 -2.46 3.94
N ALA A 68 -14.35 -2.78 4.13
CA ALA A 68 -14.78 -3.68 5.19
C ALA A 68 -14.52 -5.14 4.81
N VAL A 69 -14.10 -5.95 5.78
CA VAL A 69 -13.97 -7.40 5.63
C VAL A 69 -15.25 -8.07 6.17
N PRO A 70 -15.89 -8.97 5.42
CA PRO A 70 -17.05 -9.71 5.91
C PRO A 70 -16.74 -10.55 7.16
N ALA A 71 -17.63 -10.55 8.15
CA ALA A 71 -17.38 -11.16 9.47
C ALA A 71 -17.10 -12.67 9.39
N GLU A 72 -17.71 -13.36 8.43
CA GLU A 72 -17.52 -14.78 8.15
C GLU A 72 -16.09 -15.13 7.71
N ARG A 73 -15.32 -14.15 7.20
CA ARG A 73 -13.91 -14.32 6.85
C ARG A 73 -12.97 -14.12 8.05
N VAL A 74 -13.45 -13.46 9.11
CA VAL A 74 -12.60 -13.04 10.24
C VAL A 74 -12.10 -14.21 11.07
N GLY A 75 -12.94 -15.22 11.33
CA GLY A 75 -12.57 -16.33 12.22
C GLY A 75 -11.33 -17.11 11.74
N PRO A 76 -11.38 -17.76 10.57
CA PRO A 76 -10.27 -18.59 10.09
C PRO A 76 -9.00 -17.80 9.72
N LEU A 77 -9.12 -16.49 9.48
CA LEU A 77 -8.05 -15.65 8.93
C LEU A 77 -7.67 -14.49 9.89
N ALA A 78 -8.01 -14.59 11.17
CA ALA A 78 -7.82 -13.51 12.14
C ALA A 78 -6.37 -12.99 12.19
N GLU A 79 -5.37 -13.88 12.14
CA GLU A 79 -3.96 -13.49 12.16
C GLU A 79 -3.52 -12.80 10.86
N VAL A 80 -4.05 -13.27 9.72
CA VAL A 80 -3.81 -12.64 8.40
C VAL A 80 -4.43 -11.25 8.36
N LEU A 81 -5.64 -11.11 8.88
CA LEU A 81 -6.33 -9.83 8.98
C LEU A 81 -5.60 -8.85 9.89
N SER A 82 -5.12 -9.31 11.05
CA SER A 82 -4.30 -8.47 11.93
C SER A 82 -3.02 -7.99 11.24
N LEU A 83 -2.33 -8.85 10.48
CA LEU A 83 -1.15 -8.44 9.71
C LEU A 83 -1.51 -7.44 8.61
N MET A 84 -2.57 -7.71 7.84
CA MET A 84 -3.09 -6.80 6.83
C MET A 84 -3.43 -5.42 7.42
N GLU A 85 -4.04 -5.41 8.60
CA GLU A 85 -4.41 -4.19 9.31
C GLU A 85 -3.21 -3.34 9.73
N ASP A 86 -2.12 -3.98 10.15
CA ASP A 86 -0.87 -3.28 10.43
C ASP A 86 -0.21 -2.74 9.15
N CYS A 87 -0.29 -3.49 8.05
CA CYS A 87 0.32 -3.12 6.77
C CYS A 87 -0.34 -1.90 6.09
N TRP A 88 -1.64 -1.65 6.29
CA TRP A 88 -2.31 -0.44 5.76
C TRP A 88 -2.59 0.67 6.78
N LYS A 89 -1.85 0.72 7.88
CA LYS A 89 -1.95 1.86 8.82
C LYS A 89 -1.76 3.19 8.11
N GLN A 90 -2.50 4.20 8.60
CA GLN A 90 -2.53 5.52 7.97
C GLN A 90 -1.12 6.14 7.94
N SER A 91 -0.44 6.14 9.09
CA SER A 91 0.95 6.59 9.17
C SER A 91 1.88 5.53 8.59
N PRO A 92 2.74 5.87 7.60
CA PRO A 92 3.76 4.96 7.08
C PRO A 92 4.73 4.45 8.15
N ALA A 93 5.01 5.26 9.18
CA ALA A 93 5.92 4.91 10.27
C ALA A 93 5.38 3.81 11.19
N GLU A 94 4.07 3.61 11.23
CA GLU A 94 3.42 2.57 12.05
C GLU A 94 3.29 1.23 11.31
N ARG A 95 3.55 1.22 10.00
CA ARG A 95 3.53 -0.02 9.21
C ARG A 95 4.77 -0.85 9.56
N PRO A 96 4.70 -2.18 9.59
CA PRO A 96 5.88 -3.02 9.78
C PRO A 96 6.90 -2.82 8.66
N SER A 97 8.14 -3.22 8.89
CA SER A 97 9.16 -3.40 7.85
C SER A 97 8.92 -4.69 7.06
N ALA A 98 9.46 -4.81 5.86
CA ALA A 98 9.35 -6.01 5.05
C ALA A 98 9.89 -7.26 5.76
N PRO A 99 11.04 -7.24 6.48
CA PRO A 99 11.48 -8.39 7.27
C PRO A 99 10.48 -8.80 8.37
N GLU A 100 9.83 -7.84 9.02
CA GLU A 100 8.79 -8.14 10.02
C GLU A 100 7.54 -8.76 9.38
N VAL A 101 7.15 -8.28 8.19
CA VAL A 101 6.04 -8.87 7.42
C VAL A 101 6.37 -10.32 7.04
N VAL A 102 7.55 -10.58 6.46
CA VAL A 102 7.98 -11.94 6.09
C VAL A 102 7.96 -12.87 7.31
N LYS A 103 8.55 -12.43 8.43
CA LYS A 103 8.55 -13.21 9.67
C LYS A 103 7.12 -13.56 10.12
N ARG A 104 6.20 -12.59 10.13
CA ARG A 104 4.80 -12.84 10.54
C ARG A 104 4.07 -13.76 9.57
N VAL A 105 4.30 -13.62 8.27
CA VAL A 105 3.74 -14.54 7.25
C VAL A 105 4.21 -15.97 7.49
N ASP A 106 5.51 -16.18 7.74
CA ASP A 106 6.07 -17.50 8.03
C ASP A 106 5.49 -18.09 9.32
N GLU A 107 5.35 -17.28 10.37
CA GLU A 107 4.72 -17.71 11.63
C GLU A 107 3.26 -18.15 11.44
N ILE A 108 2.48 -17.40 10.66
CA ILE A 108 1.08 -17.75 10.34
C ILE A 108 1.04 -19.05 9.54
N LYS A 109 1.87 -19.16 8.49
CA LYS A 109 1.94 -20.34 7.63
C LYS A 109 2.26 -21.61 8.41
N ASN A 110 3.12 -21.54 9.43
CA ASN A 110 3.50 -22.70 10.24
C ASN A 110 2.43 -23.13 11.26
N ARG A 111 1.34 -22.37 11.43
CA ARG A 111 0.21 -22.67 12.33
C ARG A 111 -1.03 -23.19 11.60
N LEU A 112 -1.05 -23.09 10.27
CA LEU A 112 -2.09 -23.62 9.37
C LEU A 112 -1.78 -25.05 8.96
#